data_AF-F0TG37-F1
#
_entry.id   AF-F0TG37-F1
#
_cell.length_a   1.000
_cell.length_b   1.000
_cell.length_c   1.000
_cell.angle_alpha   90.00
_cell.angle_beta   90.00
_cell.angle_gamma   90.00
#
_symmetry.space_group_name_H-M   'P 1'
#
loop_
_entity.id
_entity.type
_entity.pdbx_description
1 polymer ?
#
loop_
_entity_poly.entity_id
_entity_poly.type
_entity_poly.pdbx_seq_one_letter_code
_entity_poly.pdbx_strand_id
1 'polypeptide(L)'
;MSNFQTSEKNYQEYAKLASSAESLIYSDPRSSVTVFGTFGEQLTKEIMHLDDIVDWELNQKQRIEKLALSRNEYPAVVLTALNEIRFKRNKATHDDQFIATKSDALAIDQKAYLVWKWFLEVYSLDQVADYKKPIDQRAVLQNQEDKIKALEAKIKELQANRPQKVTVTPEERVRRHEINIQFAKKHKLTEAETRQLIDQQLRSAGWEVDTERLNNWKNQTQPQRGHNMAIAEWVLPNDQRADYALFKGLDFYGIVEAKKWDEDIAGQMAQPKEYAKEVPYQSNYHLLSNQMGDYKVPFIYTANGRPYLKQYQEKSGIWFWDARNPKENAYALEEFHKPDDLALKLTAKNKTEADNDLVDDHDYPKFADRPYQIDAINAMEDAIKNGKKRILLAMATGTGKTRTAISLMYRLLKHKRARRILYLVDRNSLGRQTANAIKDNKIGTMSISSIYGLKELSDKVPDASTKIQIATVQGCKRIPVFVILKLKIVIG
;
A
#
# COMPACT_ATOMS: atom_id res chain seq x y z
N MET A 1 15.53 -37.33 1.74
CA MET A 1 16.25 -36.39 2.63
C MET A 1 15.57 -35.06 2.50
N SER A 2 15.23 -34.43 3.61
CA SER A 2 14.53 -33.14 3.61
C SER A 2 15.46 -32.00 3.24
N ASN A 3 14.95 -30.95 2.59
CA ASN A 3 15.71 -29.72 2.36
C ASN A 3 16.00 -28.97 3.68
N PHE A 4 15.14 -29.12 4.68
CA PHE A 4 15.24 -28.39 5.94
C PHE A 4 16.12 -29.14 6.94
N GLN A 5 17.40 -28.76 6.96
CA GLN A 5 18.39 -29.28 7.90
C GLN A 5 19.25 -28.12 8.42
N THR A 6 19.82 -28.30 9.61
CA THR A 6 20.78 -27.36 10.19
C THR A 6 21.66 -28.09 11.21
N SER A 7 22.90 -27.64 11.31
CA SER A 7 23.82 -28.10 12.36
C SER A 7 23.54 -27.44 13.71
N GLU A 8 22.84 -26.30 13.70
CA GLU A 8 22.57 -25.47 14.88
C GLU A 8 21.45 -26.05 15.74
N LYS A 9 21.80 -26.40 17.00
CA LYS A 9 20.87 -27.02 17.95
C LYS A 9 19.64 -26.18 18.22
N ASN A 10 19.80 -24.85 18.27
CA ASN A 10 18.71 -23.91 18.57
C ASN A 10 17.63 -23.89 17.48
N TYR A 11 17.97 -24.26 16.24
CA TYR A 11 17.07 -24.16 15.10
C TYR A 11 16.55 -25.51 14.59
N GLN A 12 16.93 -26.62 15.25
CA GLN A 12 16.50 -27.97 14.86
C GLN A 12 14.98 -28.16 14.90
N GLU A 13 14.28 -27.55 15.85
CA GLU A 13 12.83 -27.69 15.94
C GLU A 13 12.11 -26.97 14.80
N TYR A 14 12.64 -25.82 14.33
CA TYR A 14 12.15 -25.14 13.12
C TYR A 14 12.38 -25.98 11.87
N ALA A 15 13.57 -26.59 11.74
CA ALA A 15 13.89 -27.47 10.63
C ALA A 15 12.94 -28.68 10.60
N LYS A 16 12.70 -29.34 11.75
CA LYS A 16 11.75 -30.46 11.85
C LYS A 16 10.34 -30.05 11.47
N LEU A 17 9.87 -28.88 11.90
CA LEU A 17 8.53 -28.37 11.55
C LEU A 17 8.40 -28.19 10.04
N ALA A 18 9.40 -27.59 9.38
CA ALA A 18 9.41 -27.43 7.94
C ALA A 18 9.55 -28.77 7.20
N SER A 19 10.36 -29.71 7.69
CA SER A 19 10.42 -31.07 7.15
C SER A 19 9.09 -31.82 7.24
N SER A 20 8.32 -31.61 8.32
CA SER A 20 6.96 -32.15 8.43
C SER A 20 6.04 -31.54 7.36
N ALA A 21 6.10 -30.23 7.15
CA ALA A 21 5.34 -29.57 6.07
C ALA A 21 5.71 -30.11 4.68
N GLU A 22 7.01 -30.34 4.43
CA GLU A 22 7.53 -30.90 3.18
C GLU A 22 7.01 -32.32 2.93
N SER A 23 6.96 -33.17 3.97
CA SER A 23 6.44 -34.54 3.85
C SER A 23 4.94 -34.60 3.55
N LEU A 24 4.18 -33.55 3.86
CA LEU A 24 2.74 -33.46 3.60
C LEU A 24 2.42 -33.03 2.16
N ILE A 25 3.38 -32.51 1.38
CA ILE A 25 3.13 -31.90 0.05
C ILE A 25 2.31 -32.81 -0.87
N TYR A 26 2.59 -34.12 -0.86
CA TYR A 26 1.99 -35.08 -1.78
C TYR A 26 0.76 -35.80 -1.22
N SER A 27 0.64 -35.89 0.11
CA SER A 27 -0.47 -36.54 0.81
C SER A 27 -1.59 -35.56 1.12
N ASP A 28 -1.26 -34.41 1.70
CA ASP A 28 -2.20 -33.33 2.05
C ASP A 28 -1.57 -31.94 1.78
N PRO A 29 -1.73 -31.43 0.54
CA PRO A 29 -1.23 -30.10 0.15
C PRO A 29 -1.78 -28.96 1.02
N ARG A 30 -3.01 -29.07 1.53
CA ARG A 30 -3.64 -28.00 2.33
C ARG A 30 -2.99 -27.90 3.70
N SER A 31 -2.78 -29.04 4.36
CA SER A 31 -2.04 -29.08 5.62
C SER A 31 -0.58 -28.68 5.42
N SER A 32 0.08 -29.12 4.35
CA SER A 32 1.45 -28.70 4.01
C SER A 32 1.59 -27.16 3.97
N VAL A 33 0.74 -26.48 3.19
CA VAL A 33 0.74 -25.00 3.10
C VAL A 33 0.46 -24.34 4.45
N THR A 34 -0.42 -24.93 5.26
CA THR A 34 -0.75 -24.42 6.59
C THR A 34 0.47 -24.47 7.53
N VAL A 35 1.17 -25.60 7.57
CA VAL A 35 2.35 -25.81 8.42
C VAL A 35 3.52 -24.94 7.95
N PHE A 36 3.76 -24.82 6.64
CA PHE A 36 4.73 -23.84 6.11
C PHE A 36 4.38 -22.40 6.52
N GLY A 37 3.09 -22.08 6.55
CA GLY A 37 2.57 -20.84 7.09
C GLY A 37 2.96 -20.59 8.55
N THR A 38 2.76 -21.60 9.41
CA THR A 38 3.19 -21.54 10.81
C THR A 38 4.70 -21.40 10.93
N PHE A 39 5.47 -22.20 10.19
CA PHE A 39 6.94 -22.11 10.14
C PHE A 39 7.40 -20.69 9.81
N GLY A 40 6.87 -20.09 8.74
CA GLY A 40 7.20 -18.72 8.34
C GLY A 40 6.84 -17.69 9.42
N GLU A 41 5.73 -17.87 10.14
CA GLU A 41 5.37 -17.01 11.27
C GLU A 41 6.35 -17.13 12.44
N GLN A 42 6.68 -18.36 12.85
CA GLN A 42 7.60 -18.58 13.97
C GLN A 42 9.01 -18.09 13.65
N LEU A 43 9.47 -18.30 12.42
CA LEU A 43 10.78 -17.83 11.97
C LEU A 43 10.83 -16.30 11.92
N THR A 44 9.73 -15.63 11.50
CA THR A 44 9.64 -14.16 11.54
C THR A 44 9.77 -13.63 12.97
N LYS A 45 9.14 -14.28 13.95
CA LYS A 45 9.28 -13.92 15.38
C LYS A 45 10.69 -14.16 15.92
N GLU A 46 11.41 -15.14 15.36
CA GLU A 46 12.79 -15.40 15.71
C GLU A 46 13.72 -14.31 15.17
N ILE A 47 13.57 -13.95 13.89
CA ILE A 47 14.31 -12.86 13.25
C ILE A 47 14.15 -11.54 14.02
N MET A 48 12.90 -11.16 14.33
CA MET A 48 12.65 -9.93 15.08
C MET A 48 13.33 -9.94 16.45
N HIS A 49 13.39 -11.09 17.10
CA HIS A 49 14.06 -11.22 18.37
C HIS A 49 15.58 -11.11 18.26
N LEU A 50 16.18 -11.82 17.30
CA LEU A 50 17.63 -11.84 17.05
C LEU A 50 18.18 -10.47 16.61
N ASP A 51 17.34 -9.60 16.08
CA ASP A 51 17.70 -8.23 15.69
C ASP A 51 17.25 -7.15 16.69
N ASP A 52 16.77 -7.55 17.88
CA ASP A 52 16.27 -6.66 18.94
C ASP A 52 15.12 -5.74 18.45
N ILE A 53 14.27 -6.24 17.55
CA ILE A 53 13.11 -5.54 17.02
C ILE A 53 11.88 -5.88 17.85
N VAL A 54 11.45 -4.91 18.63
CA VAL A 54 10.24 -4.98 19.47
C VAL A 54 8.98 -5.29 18.65
N ASP A 55 8.20 -6.33 18.99
CA ASP A 55 7.03 -6.78 18.21
C ASP A 55 5.71 -6.88 19.00
N TRP A 56 5.57 -6.12 20.10
CA TRP A 56 4.38 -6.11 20.97
C TRP A 56 3.07 -6.07 20.18
N GLU A 57 2.27 -7.14 20.31
CA GLU A 57 0.94 -7.30 19.71
C GLU A 57 0.87 -7.18 18.17
N LEU A 58 1.99 -7.27 17.46
CA LEU A 58 1.99 -7.26 16.01
C LEU A 58 1.45 -8.58 15.46
N ASN A 59 0.58 -8.50 14.45
CA ASN A 59 0.24 -9.66 13.63
C ASN A 59 1.35 -9.94 12.59
N GLN A 60 1.33 -11.10 11.95
CA GLN A 60 2.37 -11.51 11.01
C GLN A 60 2.59 -10.51 9.85
N LYS A 61 1.51 -9.91 9.32
CA LYS A 61 1.61 -8.88 8.27
C LYS A 61 2.40 -7.67 8.76
N GLN A 62 2.05 -7.16 9.94
CA GLN A 62 2.71 -6.01 10.55
C GLN A 62 4.18 -6.28 10.89
N ARG A 63 4.53 -7.51 11.26
CA ARG A 63 5.92 -7.94 11.44
C ARG A 63 6.71 -7.82 10.13
N ILE A 64 6.20 -8.39 9.04
CA ILE A 64 6.85 -8.32 7.71
C ILE A 64 6.97 -6.87 7.24
N GLU A 65 5.93 -6.05 7.43
CA GLU A 65 5.98 -4.61 7.12
C GLU A 65 7.05 -3.90 7.93
N LYS A 66 7.20 -4.24 9.23
CA LYS A 66 8.24 -3.66 10.09
C LYS A 66 9.65 -4.02 9.63
N LEU A 67 9.87 -5.27 9.19
CA LEU A 67 11.13 -5.69 8.56
C LEU A 67 11.37 -4.97 7.22
N ALA A 68 10.33 -4.73 6.43
CA ALA A 68 10.46 -3.94 5.20
C ALA A 68 10.81 -2.46 5.48
N LEU A 69 10.39 -1.94 6.64
CA LEU A 69 10.61 -0.56 7.07
C LEU A 69 12.03 -0.32 7.65
N SER A 70 12.68 -1.35 8.18
CA SER A 70 14.03 -1.25 8.77
C SER A 70 15.10 -1.15 7.69
N ARG A 71 15.48 0.09 7.33
CA ARG A 71 16.66 0.51 6.53
C ARG A 71 17.16 -0.48 5.45
N ASN A 72 16.26 -1.19 4.79
CA ASN A 72 16.57 -2.23 3.79
C ASN A 72 17.59 -3.28 4.28
N GLU A 73 17.56 -3.62 5.58
CA GLU A 73 18.44 -4.65 6.14
C GLU A 73 18.10 -6.03 5.59
N TYR A 74 16.86 -6.28 5.17
CA TYR A 74 16.41 -7.60 4.72
C TYR A 74 16.22 -7.66 3.20
N PRO A 75 16.63 -8.75 2.53
CA PRO A 75 16.42 -8.91 1.09
C PRO A 75 14.94 -8.92 0.73
N ALA A 76 14.57 -8.15 -0.29
CA ALA A 76 13.18 -8.08 -0.75
C ALA A 76 12.59 -9.44 -1.16
N VAL A 77 13.40 -10.30 -1.77
CA VAL A 77 13.00 -11.66 -2.16
C VAL A 77 12.53 -12.49 -0.96
N VAL A 78 13.16 -12.29 0.22
CA VAL A 78 12.81 -12.97 1.47
C VAL A 78 11.50 -12.41 2.02
N LEU A 79 11.35 -11.09 2.03
CA LEU A 79 10.12 -10.43 2.51
C LEU A 79 8.91 -10.80 1.64
N THR A 80 9.10 -10.88 0.32
CA THR A 80 8.09 -11.34 -0.63
C THR A 80 7.73 -12.81 -0.37
N ALA A 81 8.72 -13.69 -0.23
CA ALA A 81 8.48 -15.11 0.10
C ALA A 81 7.70 -15.29 1.41
N LEU A 82 8.07 -14.57 2.48
CA LEU A 82 7.35 -14.56 3.76
C LEU A 82 5.89 -14.10 3.60
N ASN A 83 5.65 -13.05 2.81
CA ASN A 83 4.31 -12.52 2.60
C ASN A 83 3.43 -13.48 1.78
N GLU A 84 4.01 -14.18 0.81
CA GLU A 84 3.29 -15.18 0.00
C GLU A 84 2.96 -16.44 0.81
N ILE A 85 3.91 -16.93 1.62
CA ILE A 85 3.68 -18.03 2.58
C ILE A 85 2.50 -17.66 3.50
N ARG A 86 2.52 -16.46 4.08
CA ARG A 86 1.41 -15.94 4.91
C ARG A 86 0.10 -15.89 4.14
N PHE A 87 0.10 -15.37 2.91
CA PHE A 87 -1.12 -15.18 2.12
C PHE A 87 -1.76 -16.52 1.75
N LYS A 88 -0.96 -17.50 1.31
CA LYS A 88 -1.43 -18.86 0.97
C LYS A 88 -1.92 -19.60 2.21
N ARG A 89 -1.24 -19.48 3.35
CA ARG A 89 -1.74 -19.99 4.64
C ARG A 89 -3.11 -19.42 4.97
N ASN A 90 -3.27 -18.09 4.92
CA ASN A 90 -4.54 -17.45 5.25
C ASN A 90 -5.70 -17.95 4.37
N LYS A 91 -5.45 -18.22 3.07
CA LYS A 91 -6.42 -18.88 2.20
C LYS A 91 -6.70 -20.31 2.67
N ALA A 92 -5.67 -21.11 2.92
CA ALA A 92 -5.82 -22.49 3.39
C ALA A 92 -6.53 -22.62 4.75
N THR A 93 -6.47 -21.61 5.61
CA THR A 93 -7.09 -21.66 6.94
C THR A 93 -8.50 -21.07 6.98
N HIS A 94 -8.79 -20.04 6.19
CA HIS A 94 -10.04 -19.27 6.31
C HIS A 94 -10.98 -19.34 5.10
N ASP A 95 -10.52 -19.92 3.99
CA ASP A 95 -11.33 -20.10 2.79
C ASP A 95 -11.68 -21.60 2.63
N ASP A 96 -12.92 -21.95 2.96
CA ASP A 96 -13.43 -23.33 2.87
C ASP A 96 -13.48 -23.81 1.42
N GLN A 97 -13.54 -22.90 0.44
CA GLN A 97 -13.55 -23.22 -0.99
C GLN A 97 -12.13 -23.31 -1.58
N PHE A 98 -11.10 -22.95 -0.82
CA PHE A 98 -9.72 -23.01 -1.30
C PHE A 98 -9.23 -24.47 -1.40
N ILE A 99 -9.02 -24.92 -2.63
CA ILE A 99 -8.39 -26.22 -2.91
C ILE A 99 -6.90 -25.97 -3.18
N ALA A 100 -6.05 -26.36 -2.22
CA ALA A 100 -4.61 -26.31 -2.39
C ALA A 100 -4.15 -27.39 -3.36
N THR A 101 -3.48 -27.01 -4.45
CA THR A 101 -2.92 -27.99 -5.39
C THR A 101 -1.53 -28.44 -4.95
N LYS A 102 -1.07 -29.59 -5.46
CA LYS A 102 0.32 -30.04 -5.28
C LYS A 102 1.33 -29.01 -5.79
N SER A 103 1.00 -28.34 -6.89
CA SER A 103 1.82 -27.27 -7.45
C SER A 103 1.93 -26.09 -6.49
N ASP A 104 0.82 -25.70 -5.84
CA ASP A 104 0.84 -24.65 -4.83
C ASP A 104 1.71 -25.01 -3.63
N ALA A 105 1.60 -26.24 -3.13
CA ALA A 105 2.41 -26.70 -1.99
C ALA A 105 3.90 -26.74 -2.33
N LEU A 106 4.27 -27.22 -3.52
CA LEU A 106 5.67 -27.21 -4.02
C LEU A 106 6.21 -25.78 -4.21
N ALA A 107 5.38 -24.84 -4.67
CA ALA A 107 5.77 -23.45 -4.80
C ALA A 107 6.01 -22.78 -3.43
N ILE A 108 5.17 -23.12 -2.44
CA ILE A 108 5.36 -22.66 -1.05
C ILE A 108 6.58 -23.29 -0.39
N ASP A 109 6.83 -24.57 -0.63
CA ASP A 109 8.03 -25.27 -0.16
C ASP A 109 9.32 -24.59 -0.64
N GLN A 110 9.42 -24.31 -1.95
CA GLN A 110 10.57 -23.60 -2.51
C GLN A 110 10.79 -22.21 -1.88
N LYS A 111 9.70 -21.48 -1.60
CA LYS A 111 9.75 -20.17 -0.93
C LYS A 111 10.14 -20.29 0.55
N ALA A 112 9.60 -21.28 1.26
CA ALA A 112 9.98 -21.57 2.64
C ALA A 112 11.45 -21.95 2.74
N TYR A 113 11.95 -22.74 1.79
CA TYR A 113 13.37 -23.08 1.70
C TYR A 113 14.25 -21.87 1.40
N LEU A 114 13.83 -20.96 0.52
CA LEU A 114 14.56 -19.72 0.25
C LEU A 114 14.74 -18.88 1.53
N VAL A 115 13.65 -18.71 2.30
CA VAL A 115 13.68 -17.99 3.59
C VAL A 115 14.56 -18.73 4.59
N TRP A 116 14.47 -20.05 4.66
CA TRP A 116 15.29 -20.88 5.55
C TRP A 116 16.78 -20.79 5.24
N LYS A 117 17.14 -20.92 3.95
CA LYS A 117 18.51 -20.78 3.44
C LYS A 117 19.08 -19.41 3.81
N TRP A 118 18.35 -18.35 3.51
CA TRP A 118 18.74 -16.99 3.89
C TRP A 118 18.95 -16.85 5.40
N PHE A 119 18.02 -17.36 6.20
CA PHE A 119 18.11 -17.30 7.66
C PHE A 119 19.38 -17.98 8.17
N LEU A 120 19.68 -19.19 7.71
CA LEU A 120 20.87 -19.92 8.12
C LEU A 120 22.17 -19.23 7.66
N GLU A 121 22.21 -18.69 6.45
CA GLU A 121 23.38 -17.93 5.95
C GLU A 121 23.65 -16.67 6.80
N VAL A 122 22.60 -15.99 7.29
CA VAL A 122 22.72 -14.75 8.07
C VAL A 122 22.98 -14.99 9.56
N TYR A 123 22.24 -15.91 10.18
CA TYR A 123 22.23 -16.09 11.63
C TYR A 123 23.06 -17.28 12.12
N SER A 124 23.34 -18.26 11.25
CA SER A 124 24.14 -19.44 11.59
C SER A 124 25.46 -19.52 10.83
N LEU A 125 25.63 -18.71 9.77
CA LEU A 125 26.75 -18.81 8.83
C LEU A 125 26.91 -20.21 8.18
N ASP A 126 25.81 -20.97 8.13
CA ASP A 126 25.82 -22.30 7.52
C ASP A 126 25.97 -22.17 6.00
N GLN A 127 26.75 -23.07 5.39
CA GLN A 127 26.74 -23.24 3.95
C GLN A 127 25.58 -24.17 3.56
N VAL A 128 24.50 -23.57 3.06
CA VAL A 128 23.27 -24.31 2.75
C VAL A 128 23.25 -24.73 1.28
N ALA A 129 22.92 -26.00 1.04
CA ALA A 129 22.82 -26.59 -0.28
C ALA A 129 21.76 -25.88 -1.17
N ASP A 130 21.72 -26.22 -2.45
CA ASP A 130 20.64 -25.78 -3.32
C ASP A 130 19.38 -26.63 -3.14
N TYR A 131 18.24 -25.99 -3.39
CA TYR A 131 16.92 -26.61 -3.23
C TYR A 131 16.79 -27.84 -4.11
N LYS A 132 16.25 -28.93 -3.55
CA LYS A 132 15.92 -30.15 -4.27
C LYS A 132 14.43 -30.42 -4.14
N LYS A 133 13.73 -30.56 -5.26
CA LYS A 133 12.31 -30.88 -5.25
C LYS A 133 12.05 -32.15 -4.40
N PRO A 134 11.16 -32.10 -3.39
CA PRO A 134 10.85 -33.26 -2.56
C PRO A 134 10.33 -34.43 -3.40
N ILE A 135 10.67 -35.65 -3.00
CA ILE A 135 10.19 -36.87 -3.66
C ILE A 135 8.86 -37.28 -2.99
N ASP A 136 7.92 -37.79 -3.79
CA ASP A 136 6.64 -38.30 -3.30
C ASP A 136 6.86 -39.53 -2.40
N GLN A 137 6.64 -39.35 -1.10
CA GLN A 137 6.79 -40.39 -0.07
C GLN A 137 5.46 -40.69 0.63
N ARG A 138 4.35 -40.75 -0.12
CA ARG A 138 2.99 -41.05 0.40
C ARG A 138 2.88 -42.30 1.28
N ALA A 139 3.86 -43.20 1.26
CA ALA A 139 3.90 -44.42 2.09
C ALA A 139 4.19 -44.15 3.58
N VAL A 140 4.62 -42.95 3.94
CA VAL A 140 4.81 -42.57 5.34
C VAL A 140 3.58 -41.77 5.75
N LEU A 141 2.95 -42.15 6.87
CA LEU A 141 2.31 -41.29 7.89
C LEU A 141 0.80 -41.50 8.15
N GLN A 142 0.52 -42.37 9.12
CA GLN A 142 -0.48 -42.07 10.15
C GLN A 142 0.24 -41.38 11.33
N ASN A 143 -0.40 -40.40 11.98
CA ASN A 143 0.11 -39.60 13.12
C ASN A 143 1.23 -38.54 12.85
N GLN A 144 1.03 -37.63 11.87
CA GLN A 144 1.83 -36.38 11.82
C GLN A 144 1.24 -35.21 12.60
N GLU A 145 -0.07 -35.12 12.72
CA GLU A 145 -0.72 -33.96 13.34
C GLU A 145 -0.26 -33.75 14.79
N ASP A 146 -0.17 -34.83 15.57
CA ASP A 146 0.31 -34.78 16.96
C ASP A 146 1.78 -34.35 17.04
N LYS A 147 2.62 -34.81 16.09
CA LYS A 147 4.03 -34.41 16.01
C LYS A 147 4.16 -32.92 15.68
N ILE A 148 3.37 -32.43 14.72
CA ILE A 148 3.35 -31.01 14.32
C ILE A 148 2.92 -30.15 15.51
N LYS A 149 1.81 -30.50 16.19
CA LYS A 149 1.34 -29.80 17.39
C LYS A 149 2.39 -29.79 18.50
N ALA A 150 3.07 -30.91 18.74
CA ALA A 150 4.15 -30.99 19.72
C ALA A 150 5.34 -30.11 19.35
N LEU A 151 5.75 -30.08 18.07
CA LEU A 151 6.81 -29.20 17.59
C LEU A 151 6.44 -27.72 17.72
N GLU A 152 5.22 -27.34 17.37
CA GLU A 152 4.72 -25.98 17.53
C GLU A 152 4.72 -25.53 19.00
N ALA A 153 4.26 -26.40 19.91
CA ALA A 153 4.29 -26.14 21.35
C ALA A 153 5.73 -25.96 21.85
N LYS A 154 6.65 -26.83 21.41
CA LYS A 154 8.07 -26.77 21.80
C LYS A 154 8.76 -25.50 21.28
N ILE A 155 8.52 -25.10 20.04
CA ILE A 155 9.04 -23.83 19.51
C ILE A 155 8.51 -22.65 20.33
N LYS A 156 7.21 -22.66 20.67
CA LYS A 156 6.61 -21.61 21.50
C LYS A 156 7.22 -21.54 22.90
N GLU A 157 7.52 -22.69 23.50
CA GLU A 157 8.21 -22.77 24.79
C GLU A 157 9.65 -22.22 24.70
N LEU A 158 10.41 -22.62 23.68
CA LEU A 158 11.75 -22.08 23.42
C LEU A 158 11.71 -20.55 23.24
N GLN A 159 10.71 -20.04 22.54
CA GLN A 159 10.52 -18.60 22.34
C GLN A 159 10.06 -17.85 23.60
N ALA A 160 9.43 -18.52 24.55
CA ALA A 160 9.06 -17.93 25.85
C ALA A 160 10.26 -17.88 26.81
N ASN A 161 11.16 -18.86 26.72
CA ASN A 161 12.30 -19.03 27.63
C ASN A 161 13.59 -18.30 27.17
N ARG A 162 13.57 -17.63 26.01
CA ARG A 162 14.72 -16.86 25.49
C ARG A 162 14.91 -15.52 26.22
N PRO A 163 16.16 -15.01 26.34
CA PRO A 163 16.42 -13.74 27.02
C PRO A 163 15.71 -12.58 26.33
N GLN A 164 15.00 -11.71 27.06
CA GLN A 164 14.12 -10.69 26.46
C GLN A 164 14.83 -9.68 25.54
N LYS A 165 16.14 -9.47 25.72
CA LYS A 165 16.93 -8.52 24.93
C LYS A 165 18.16 -9.21 24.36
N VAL A 166 18.34 -9.10 23.05
CA VAL A 166 19.53 -9.61 22.35
C VAL A 166 20.47 -8.44 22.12
N THR A 167 21.71 -8.54 22.63
CA THR A 167 22.73 -7.53 22.35
C THR A 167 23.42 -7.87 21.03
N VAL A 168 23.06 -7.17 19.96
CA VAL A 168 23.70 -7.32 18.65
C VAL A 168 24.83 -6.29 18.54
N THR A 169 26.08 -6.77 18.41
CA THR A 169 27.24 -5.90 18.27
C THR A 169 27.20 -5.14 16.93
N PRO A 170 27.82 -3.95 16.84
CA PRO A 170 27.91 -3.23 15.58
C PRO A 170 28.54 -4.06 14.45
N GLU A 171 29.56 -4.87 14.75
CA GLU A 171 30.24 -5.75 13.79
C GLU A 171 29.29 -6.81 13.24
N GLU A 172 28.47 -7.41 14.12
CA GLU A 172 27.46 -8.39 13.73
C GLU A 172 26.40 -7.77 12.81
N ARG A 173 25.98 -6.53 13.10
CA ARG A 173 25.03 -5.80 12.24
C ARG A 173 25.60 -5.54 10.85
N VAL A 174 26.86 -5.10 10.77
CA VAL A 174 27.54 -4.87 9.48
C VAL A 174 27.68 -6.18 8.71
N ARG A 175 28.10 -7.26 9.37
CA ARG A 175 28.22 -8.59 8.75
C ARG A 175 26.89 -9.08 8.17
N ARG A 176 25.81 -9.05 8.96
CA ARG A 176 24.47 -9.43 8.50
C ARG A 176 24.04 -8.60 7.29
N HIS A 177 24.28 -7.29 7.35
CA HIS A 177 23.98 -6.37 6.25
C HIS A 177 24.74 -6.75 4.96
N GLU A 178 26.02 -7.08 5.05
CA GLU A 178 26.82 -7.53 3.90
C GLU A 178 26.28 -8.83 3.29
N ILE A 179 25.97 -9.83 4.13
CA ILE A 179 25.36 -11.10 3.69
C ILE A 179 24.02 -10.82 3.01
N ASN A 180 23.19 -9.94 3.57
CA ASN A 180 21.91 -9.55 2.99
C ASN A 180 22.06 -8.89 1.61
N ILE A 181 23.06 -8.02 1.43
CA ILE A 181 23.38 -7.44 0.12
C ILE A 181 23.77 -8.52 -0.89
N GLN A 182 24.66 -9.46 -0.50
CA GLN A 182 25.10 -10.52 -1.41
C GLN A 182 23.96 -11.49 -1.74
N PHE A 183 23.13 -11.82 -0.75
CA PHE A 183 21.96 -12.67 -0.93
C PHE A 183 20.98 -12.03 -1.91
N ALA A 184 20.66 -10.75 -1.73
CA ALA A 184 19.77 -10.00 -2.61
C ALA A 184 20.30 -9.88 -4.04
N LYS A 185 21.62 -9.73 -4.21
CA LYS A 185 22.26 -9.73 -5.54
C LYS A 185 22.15 -11.08 -6.24
N LYS A 186 22.32 -12.19 -5.52
CA LYS A 186 22.23 -13.55 -6.06
C LYS A 186 20.79 -13.97 -6.32
N HIS A 187 19.83 -13.48 -5.52
CA HIS A 187 18.43 -13.86 -5.56
C HIS A 187 17.57 -12.62 -5.89
N LYS A 188 17.78 -12.05 -7.08
CA LYS A 188 16.97 -10.93 -7.55
C LYS A 188 15.54 -11.38 -7.79
N LEU A 189 14.58 -10.51 -7.43
CA LEU A 189 13.20 -10.68 -7.85
C LEU A 189 13.12 -10.64 -9.38
N THR A 190 12.46 -11.61 -9.94
CA THR A 190 12.14 -11.65 -11.37
C THR A 190 11.10 -10.56 -11.69
N GLU A 191 10.99 -10.23 -12.98
CA GLU A 191 9.95 -9.33 -13.46
C GLU A 191 8.54 -9.87 -13.14
N ALA A 192 8.34 -11.18 -13.32
CA ALA A 192 7.09 -11.86 -13.00
C ALA A 192 6.72 -11.72 -11.51
N GLU A 193 7.69 -11.92 -10.60
CA GLU A 193 7.45 -11.74 -9.16
C GLU A 193 7.19 -10.27 -8.81
N THR A 194 7.88 -9.34 -9.46
CA THR A 194 7.62 -7.89 -9.28
C THR A 194 6.20 -7.53 -9.71
N ARG A 195 5.72 -8.09 -10.84
CA ARG A 195 4.34 -7.92 -11.30
C ARG A 195 3.32 -8.51 -10.33
N GLN A 196 3.59 -9.66 -9.71
CA GLN A 196 2.71 -10.21 -8.67
C GLN A 196 2.55 -9.27 -7.46
N LEU A 197 3.61 -8.55 -7.08
CA LEU A 197 3.55 -7.53 -6.03
C LEU A 197 2.70 -6.33 -6.46
N ILE A 198 2.83 -5.88 -7.71
CA ILE A 198 2.00 -4.82 -8.27
C ILE A 198 0.52 -5.26 -8.35
N ASP A 199 0.24 -6.49 -8.79
CA ASP A 199 -1.09 -7.09 -8.80
C ASP A 199 -1.70 -7.07 -7.39
N GLN A 200 -0.91 -7.39 -6.36
CA GLN A 200 -1.38 -7.31 -4.97
C GLN A 200 -1.72 -5.88 -4.56
N GLN A 201 -0.90 -4.89 -4.95
CA GLN A 201 -1.16 -3.48 -4.64
C GLN A 201 -2.43 -2.96 -5.36
N LEU A 202 -2.61 -3.32 -6.63
CA LEU A 202 -3.80 -3.00 -7.43
C LEU A 202 -5.06 -3.67 -6.85
N ARG A 203 -5.00 -4.96 -6.49
CA ARG A 203 -6.11 -5.65 -5.79
C ARG A 203 -6.47 -4.98 -4.47
N SER A 204 -5.46 -4.54 -3.71
CA SER A 204 -5.69 -3.83 -2.45
C SER A 204 -6.42 -2.49 -2.65
N ALA A 205 -6.24 -1.86 -3.82
CA ALA A 205 -6.97 -0.67 -4.23
C ALA A 205 -8.34 -0.97 -4.89
N GLY A 206 -8.75 -2.24 -4.98
CA GLY A 206 -10.04 -2.64 -5.53
C GLY A 206 -10.09 -2.86 -7.04
N TRP A 207 -8.92 -3.04 -7.68
CA TRP A 207 -8.84 -3.45 -9.08
C TRP A 207 -8.87 -4.99 -9.21
N GLU A 208 -9.61 -5.48 -10.19
CA GLU A 208 -9.57 -6.87 -10.65
C GLU A 208 -8.32 -7.05 -11.52
N VAL A 209 -7.34 -7.80 -11.03
CA VAL A 209 -6.07 -8.04 -11.72
C VAL A 209 -5.50 -9.42 -11.42
N ASP A 210 -5.00 -10.03 -12.49
CA ASP A 210 -4.23 -11.26 -12.51
C ASP A 210 -3.41 -11.23 -13.80
N THR A 211 -2.11 -10.94 -13.69
CA THR A 211 -1.22 -10.75 -14.85
C THR A 211 -1.25 -11.90 -15.86
N GLU A 212 -1.48 -13.14 -15.40
CA GLU A 212 -1.50 -14.31 -16.28
C GLU A 212 -2.88 -14.56 -16.89
N ARG A 213 -3.96 -14.28 -16.17
CA ARG A 213 -5.33 -14.51 -16.66
C ARG A 213 -5.91 -13.31 -17.38
N LEU A 214 -5.78 -12.12 -16.81
CA LEU A 214 -6.29 -10.85 -17.34
C LEU A 214 -5.21 -10.15 -18.15
N ASN A 215 -4.83 -10.77 -19.27
CA ASN A 215 -3.73 -10.34 -20.13
C ASN A 215 -4.25 -10.07 -21.55
N ASN A 216 -4.01 -8.86 -22.07
CA ASN A 216 -4.47 -8.48 -23.40
C ASN A 216 -3.65 -9.15 -24.51
N TRP A 217 -2.32 -9.19 -24.38
CA TRP A 217 -1.45 -9.81 -25.37
C TRP A 217 -1.63 -11.34 -25.47
N LYS A 218 -1.56 -12.06 -24.34
CA LYS A 218 -1.60 -13.54 -24.33
C LYS A 218 -3.02 -14.09 -24.51
N ASN A 219 -3.99 -13.50 -23.82
CA ASN A 219 -5.34 -14.06 -23.69
C ASN A 219 -6.40 -13.20 -24.38
N GLN A 220 -6.01 -12.12 -25.07
CA GLN A 220 -6.93 -11.19 -25.74
C GLN A 220 -7.99 -10.62 -24.78
N THR A 221 -7.63 -10.46 -23.50
CA THR A 221 -8.54 -9.96 -22.47
C THR A 221 -8.98 -8.55 -22.83
N GLN A 222 -10.29 -8.31 -22.74
CA GLN A 222 -10.94 -7.02 -23.03
C GLN A 222 -11.63 -6.47 -21.78
N PRO A 223 -11.82 -5.14 -21.69
CA PRO A 223 -12.58 -4.53 -20.60
C PRO A 223 -14.07 -4.96 -20.64
N GLN A 224 -14.71 -4.96 -19.47
CA GLN A 224 -16.08 -5.46 -19.30
C GLN A 224 -16.94 -4.48 -18.52
N ARG A 225 -18.19 -4.28 -18.94
CA ARG A 225 -19.16 -3.45 -18.22
C ARG A 225 -19.39 -3.99 -16.80
N GLY A 226 -19.35 -3.10 -15.81
CA GLY A 226 -19.55 -3.45 -14.41
C GLY A 226 -18.31 -3.97 -13.68
N HIS A 227 -17.18 -4.16 -14.38
CA HIS A 227 -15.93 -4.63 -13.80
C HIS A 227 -14.88 -3.51 -13.72
N ASN A 228 -14.04 -3.54 -12.69
CA ASN A 228 -12.95 -2.57 -12.50
C ASN A 228 -11.61 -3.27 -12.76
N MET A 229 -11.18 -3.35 -14.00
CA MET A 229 -10.09 -4.23 -14.41
C MET A 229 -8.76 -3.48 -14.56
N ALA A 230 -7.67 -4.06 -14.07
CA ALA A 230 -6.34 -3.72 -14.54
C ALA A 230 -5.85 -4.87 -15.44
N ILE A 231 -5.82 -4.61 -16.74
CA ILE A 231 -5.50 -5.61 -17.77
C ILE A 231 -4.01 -5.51 -18.09
N ALA A 232 -3.29 -6.61 -17.94
CA ALA A 232 -1.85 -6.66 -18.16
C ALA A 232 -1.49 -6.70 -19.65
N GLU A 233 -0.29 -6.19 -19.97
CA GLU A 233 0.32 -6.25 -21.31
C GLU A 233 -0.62 -5.70 -22.39
N TRP A 234 -1.11 -4.48 -22.18
CA TRP A 234 -2.06 -3.82 -23.07
C TRP A 234 -1.38 -3.36 -24.35
N VAL A 235 -1.87 -3.86 -25.49
CA VAL A 235 -1.26 -3.61 -26.80
C VAL A 235 -1.54 -2.18 -27.27
N LEU A 236 -0.46 -1.50 -27.62
CA LEU A 236 -0.43 -0.16 -28.22
C LEU A 236 0.09 -0.26 -29.67
N PRO A 237 0.00 0.83 -30.47
CA PRO A 237 0.57 0.83 -31.82
C PRO A 237 2.05 0.47 -31.83
N ASN A 238 2.55 0.00 -32.99
CA ASN A 238 3.95 -0.39 -33.21
C ASN A 238 4.45 -1.52 -32.28
N ASP A 239 3.57 -2.48 -31.95
CA ASP A 239 3.86 -3.61 -31.05
C ASP A 239 4.37 -3.20 -29.66
N GLN A 240 4.15 -1.95 -29.26
CA GLN A 240 4.41 -1.49 -27.91
C GLN A 240 3.35 -2.04 -26.96
N ARG A 241 3.73 -2.20 -25.69
CA ARG A 241 2.83 -2.70 -24.65
C ARG A 241 2.99 -1.85 -23.40
N ALA A 242 1.86 -1.40 -22.86
CA ALA A 242 1.79 -0.90 -21.51
C ALA A 242 1.68 -2.08 -20.53
N ASP A 243 2.38 -2.03 -19.40
CA ASP A 243 2.34 -3.15 -18.44
C ASP A 243 0.94 -3.38 -17.90
N TYR A 244 0.20 -2.32 -17.58
CA TYR A 244 -1.23 -2.41 -17.24
C TYR A 244 -2.04 -1.26 -17.81
N ALA A 245 -3.25 -1.58 -18.25
CA ALA A 245 -4.31 -0.63 -18.58
C ALA A 245 -5.45 -0.72 -17.56
N LEU A 246 -5.83 0.42 -16.99
CA LEU A 246 -6.84 0.55 -15.94
C LEU A 246 -8.19 0.94 -16.56
N PHE A 247 -9.18 0.06 -16.43
CA PHE A 247 -10.53 0.25 -16.94
C PHE A 247 -11.58 0.24 -15.82
N LYS A 248 -12.46 1.23 -15.81
CA LYS A 248 -13.67 1.24 -14.99
C LYS A 248 -14.87 0.98 -15.90
N GLY A 249 -15.40 -0.23 -15.89
CA GLY A 249 -16.32 -0.66 -16.94
C GLY A 249 -15.61 -0.69 -18.29
N LEU A 250 -16.09 0.11 -19.24
CA LEU A 250 -15.48 0.25 -20.57
C LEU A 250 -14.64 1.52 -20.71
N ASP A 251 -14.57 2.35 -19.68
CA ASP A 251 -13.86 3.63 -19.77
C ASP A 251 -12.38 3.42 -19.43
N PHE A 252 -11.48 3.94 -20.26
CA PHE A 252 -10.03 3.80 -20.09
C PHE A 252 -9.47 4.92 -19.20
N TYR A 253 -9.16 4.59 -17.95
CA TYR A 253 -8.77 5.55 -16.92
C TYR A 253 -7.28 5.82 -16.82
N GLY A 254 -6.43 4.80 -17.01
CA GLY A 254 -5.01 4.99 -16.71
C GLY A 254 -4.08 3.92 -17.22
N ILE A 255 -2.81 4.26 -17.33
CA ILE A 255 -1.72 3.33 -17.69
C ILE A 255 -0.77 3.20 -16.49
N VAL A 256 -0.33 1.98 -16.22
CA VAL A 256 0.72 1.69 -15.25
C VAL A 256 1.91 1.08 -15.98
N GLU A 257 3.09 1.66 -15.78
CA GLU A 257 4.37 1.09 -16.18
C GLU A 257 5.01 0.39 -14.97
N ALA A 258 5.35 -0.88 -15.12
CA ALA A 258 6.07 -1.66 -14.14
C ALA A 258 7.57 -1.52 -14.38
N LYS A 259 8.33 -1.27 -13.32
CA LYS A 259 9.79 -1.33 -13.33
C LYS A 259 10.26 -2.47 -12.45
N LYS A 260 11.49 -2.92 -12.67
CA LYS A 260 12.08 -3.98 -11.84
C LYS A 260 12.13 -3.54 -10.40
N TRP A 261 12.02 -4.50 -9.49
CA TRP A 261 12.08 -4.20 -8.07
C TRP A 261 13.32 -3.40 -7.68
N ASP A 262 14.49 -3.65 -8.29
CA ASP A 262 15.75 -2.98 -7.95
C ASP A 262 15.93 -1.59 -8.60
N GLU A 263 15.06 -1.18 -9.53
CA GLU A 263 15.14 0.10 -10.23
C GLU A 263 14.43 1.24 -9.46
N ASP A 264 15.08 2.41 -9.45
CA ASP A 264 14.50 3.63 -8.91
C ASP A 264 13.47 4.21 -9.90
N ILE A 265 12.28 4.51 -9.38
CA ILE A 265 11.12 4.89 -10.20
C ILE A 265 10.94 6.41 -10.34
N ALA A 266 11.62 7.23 -9.53
CA ALA A 266 11.59 8.67 -9.70
C ALA A 266 12.10 9.05 -11.09
N GLY A 267 11.30 9.83 -11.83
CA GLY A 267 11.65 10.28 -13.18
C GLY A 267 11.34 9.30 -14.31
N GLN A 268 10.86 8.08 -14.02
CA GLN A 268 10.53 7.06 -15.05
C GLN A 268 9.19 7.30 -15.76
N MET A 269 8.70 8.54 -15.76
CA MET A 269 7.38 8.92 -16.28
C MET A 269 7.34 9.19 -17.78
N ALA A 270 8.50 9.29 -18.45
CA ALA A 270 8.57 9.66 -19.87
C ALA A 270 7.87 8.61 -20.76
N GLN A 271 8.22 7.34 -20.60
CA GLN A 271 7.67 6.23 -21.37
C GLN A 271 6.14 6.09 -21.24
N PRO A 272 5.55 5.99 -20.02
CA PRO A 272 4.11 5.86 -19.92
C PRO A 272 3.35 7.13 -20.32
N LYS A 273 4.00 8.31 -20.32
CA LYS A 273 3.45 9.53 -20.93
C LYS A 273 3.33 9.40 -22.44
N GLU A 274 4.33 8.86 -23.13
CA GLU A 274 4.21 8.61 -24.58
C GLU A 274 3.13 7.58 -24.87
N TYR A 275 3.09 6.48 -24.12
CA TYR A 275 2.02 5.48 -24.24
C TYR A 275 0.62 6.07 -24.09
N ALA A 276 0.43 7.01 -23.16
CA ALA A 276 -0.85 7.67 -22.96
C ALA A 276 -1.28 8.59 -24.11
N LYS A 277 -0.36 9.02 -25.00
CA LYS A 277 -0.69 9.78 -26.23
C LYS A 277 -1.07 8.85 -27.39
N GLU A 278 -0.43 7.68 -27.45
CA GLU A 278 -0.56 6.73 -28.56
C GLU A 278 -1.70 5.72 -28.40
N VAL A 279 -2.54 5.85 -27.35
CA VAL A 279 -3.67 4.94 -27.16
C VAL A 279 -4.64 5.04 -28.33
N PRO A 280 -4.90 3.93 -29.06
CA PRO A 280 -5.71 3.97 -30.25
C PRO A 280 -7.18 4.17 -29.87
N TYR A 281 -8.00 4.58 -30.84
CA TYR A 281 -9.44 4.46 -30.69
C TYR A 281 -9.87 3.03 -31.05
N GLN A 282 -10.71 2.40 -30.22
CA GLN A 282 -11.29 1.09 -30.50
C GLN A 282 -12.77 1.05 -30.06
N SER A 283 -13.57 0.16 -30.63
CA SER A 283 -15.03 0.08 -30.37
C SER A 283 -15.41 -0.62 -29.05
N ASN A 284 -14.46 -1.31 -28.44
CA ASN A 284 -14.59 -2.10 -27.20
C ASN A 284 -14.37 -1.28 -25.92
N TYR A 285 -13.88 -0.05 -26.00
CA TYR A 285 -13.73 0.86 -24.85
C TYR A 285 -13.97 2.32 -25.22
N HIS A 286 -14.09 3.16 -24.20
CA HIS A 286 -14.24 4.60 -24.37
C HIS A 286 -13.00 5.33 -23.85
N LEU A 287 -12.50 6.25 -24.68
CA LEU A 287 -11.54 7.24 -24.22
C LEU A 287 -12.26 8.37 -23.50
N LEU A 288 -11.64 8.86 -22.43
CA LEU A 288 -12.19 9.90 -21.58
C LEU A 288 -11.89 11.29 -22.16
N SER A 289 -12.75 12.27 -21.85
CA SER A 289 -12.75 13.63 -22.41
C SER A 289 -11.37 14.26 -22.71
N ASN A 290 -11.24 14.88 -23.88
CA ASN A 290 -10.02 15.45 -24.46
C ASN A 290 -9.46 16.72 -23.76
N GLN A 291 -9.91 17.07 -22.55
CA GLN A 291 -9.37 18.23 -21.80
C GLN A 291 -7.99 17.93 -21.16
N MET A 292 -7.11 17.28 -21.91
CA MET A 292 -5.78 16.87 -21.50
C MET A 292 -4.75 17.04 -22.63
N GLY A 293 -5.05 17.85 -23.66
CA GLY A 293 -4.14 18.07 -24.79
C GLY A 293 -4.02 16.81 -25.65
N ASP A 294 -2.78 16.39 -25.95
CA ASP A 294 -2.51 15.25 -26.83
C ASP A 294 -2.74 13.88 -26.16
N TYR A 295 -2.79 13.85 -24.82
CA TYR A 295 -3.01 12.62 -24.07
C TYR A 295 -4.43 12.09 -24.30
N LYS A 296 -4.56 10.76 -24.42
CA LYS A 296 -5.85 10.07 -24.59
C LYS A 296 -6.33 9.44 -23.28
N VAL A 297 -5.43 9.27 -22.33
CA VAL A 297 -5.69 8.65 -21.03
C VAL A 297 -5.20 9.58 -19.90
N PRO A 298 -6.03 9.84 -18.87
CA PRO A 298 -5.75 10.90 -17.89
C PRO A 298 -4.72 10.53 -16.83
N PHE A 299 -4.69 9.27 -16.37
CA PHE A 299 -3.95 8.90 -15.17
C PHE A 299 -2.78 7.98 -15.50
N ILE A 300 -1.58 8.42 -15.11
CA ILE A 300 -0.34 7.74 -15.48
C ILE A 300 0.40 7.35 -14.23
N TYR A 301 0.85 6.10 -14.17
CA TYR A 301 1.57 5.54 -13.04
C TYR A 301 2.87 4.88 -13.46
N THR A 302 3.82 4.86 -12.53
CA THR A 302 4.97 3.95 -12.56
C THR A 302 5.05 3.24 -11.21
N ALA A 303 5.33 1.94 -11.19
CA ALA A 303 5.43 1.16 -9.95
C ALA A 303 6.53 0.10 -10.04
N ASN A 304 7.18 -0.19 -8.91
CA ASN A 304 8.20 -1.25 -8.80
C ASN A 304 7.85 -2.31 -7.74
N GLY A 305 6.57 -2.36 -7.32
CA GLY A 305 6.07 -3.29 -6.30
C GLY A 305 6.54 -3.00 -4.87
N ARG A 306 7.50 -2.09 -4.66
CA ARG A 306 8.01 -1.75 -3.33
C ARG A 306 6.92 -1.11 -2.46
N PRO A 307 6.90 -1.34 -1.14
CA PRO A 307 6.06 -0.58 -0.23
C PRO A 307 6.48 0.90 -0.20
N TYR A 308 5.53 1.79 0.03
CA TYR A 308 5.84 3.21 0.17
C TYR A 308 6.58 3.49 1.48
N LEU A 309 7.76 4.09 1.35
CA LEU A 309 8.59 4.52 2.46
C LEU A 309 8.87 6.01 2.31
N LYS A 310 8.30 6.85 3.17
CA LYS A 310 8.45 8.32 3.10
C LYS A 310 9.92 8.78 3.07
N GLN A 311 10.81 8.08 3.78
CA GLN A 311 12.26 8.34 3.82
C GLN A 311 12.99 7.97 2.51
N TYR A 312 12.40 7.12 1.67
CA TYR A 312 12.95 6.64 0.39
C TYR A 312 11.95 6.83 -0.75
N GLN A 313 11.19 7.92 -0.71
CA GLN A 313 10.08 8.20 -1.63
C GLN A 313 10.51 8.18 -3.11
N GLU A 314 11.76 8.56 -3.39
CA GLU A 314 12.31 8.61 -4.75
C GLU A 314 12.70 7.23 -5.30
N LYS A 315 12.96 6.27 -4.42
CA LYS A 315 13.44 4.92 -4.80
C LYS A 315 12.32 3.90 -4.92
N SER A 316 11.21 4.09 -4.19
CA SER A 316 10.29 3.00 -3.89
C SER A 316 8.84 3.44 -3.93
N GLY A 317 7.98 2.61 -4.54
CA GLY A 317 6.54 2.72 -4.40
C GLY A 317 5.81 2.88 -5.72
N ILE A 318 4.81 3.76 -5.69
CA ILE A 318 3.94 4.09 -6.81
C ILE A 318 4.11 5.57 -7.06
N TRP A 319 4.43 5.96 -8.29
CA TRP A 319 4.40 7.36 -8.69
C TRP A 319 3.20 7.59 -9.59
N PHE A 320 2.66 8.81 -9.52
CA PHE A 320 1.45 9.19 -10.24
C PHE A 320 1.60 10.56 -10.88
N TRP A 321 0.99 10.69 -12.07
CA TRP A 321 0.85 11.93 -12.79
C TRP A 321 -0.53 12.03 -13.45
N ASP A 322 -1.08 13.25 -13.51
CA ASP A 322 -2.42 13.54 -14.05
C ASP A 322 -2.28 14.42 -15.30
N ALA A 323 -2.54 13.84 -16.47
CA ALA A 323 -2.36 14.49 -17.76
C ALA A 323 -3.25 15.73 -17.96
N ARG A 324 -4.33 15.85 -17.19
CA ARG A 324 -5.22 17.03 -17.21
C ARG A 324 -4.58 18.26 -16.56
N ASN A 325 -3.49 18.08 -15.82
CA ASN A 325 -2.73 19.14 -15.17
C ASN A 325 -1.25 19.05 -15.56
N PRO A 326 -0.90 19.28 -16.84
CA PRO A 326 0.42 18.93 -17.37
C PRO A 326 1.58 19.74 -16.74
N LYS A 327 1.28 20.90 -16.14
CA LYS A 327 2.26 21.73 -15.41
C LYS A 327 2.65 21.16 -14.05
N GLU A 328 1.93 20.17 -13.51
CA GLU A 328 2.28 19.54 -12.24
C GLU A 328 3.33 18.44 -12.41
N ASN A 329 4.23 18.36 -11.44
CA ASN A 329 5.19 17.26 -11.36
C ASN A 329 4.52 15.99 -10.85
N ALA A 330 5.01 14.85 -11.35
CA ALA A 330 4.66 13.54 -10.80
C ALA A 330 5.03 13.46 -9.32
N TYR A 331 4.30 12.67 -8.55
CA TYR A 331 4.55 12.49 -7.13
C TYR A 331 4.25 11.07 -6.68
N ALA A 332 4.95 10.63 -5.63
CA ALA A 332 4.72 9.31 -5.07
C ALA A 332 3.40 9.23 -4.27
N LEU A 333 2.78 8.05 -4.32
CA LEU A 333 1.60 7.64 -3.58
C LEU A 333 1.95 6.51 -2.61
N GLU A 334 1.19 6.44 -1.52
CA GLU A 334 1.28 5.31 -0.57
C GLU A 334 0.64 4.04 -1.15
N GLU A 335 -0.47 4.22 -1.86
CA GLU A 335 -1.29 3.17 -2.46
C GLU A 335 -1.84 3.65 -3.82
N PHE A 336 -2.22 2.71 -4.69
CA PHE A 336 -2.93 3.05 -5.93
C PHE A 336 -4.28 3.70 -5.60
N HIS A 337 -4.73 4.61 -6.46
CA HIS A 337 -6.08 5.14 -6.37
C HIS A 337 -7.12 4.04 -6.62
N LYS A 338 -8.23 4.09 -5.90
CA LYS A 338 -9.38 3.23 -6.17
C LYS A 338 -10.09 3.63 -7.47
N PRO A 339 -10.79 2.71 -8.16
CA PRO A 339 -11.55 3.03 -9.36
C PRO A 339 -12.52 4.20 -9.17
N ASP A 340 -13.25 4.22 -8.06
CA ASP A 340 -14.17 5.32 -7.74
C ASP A 340 -13.48 6.62 -7.38
N ASP A 341 -12.28 6.58 -6.79
CA ASP A 341 -11.49 7.80 -6.51
C ASP A 341 -11.07 8.46 -7.82
N LEU A 342 -10.70 7.65 -8.84
CA LEU A 342 -10.37 8.15 -10.17
C LEU A 342 -11.59 8.68 -10.92
N ALA A 343 -12.72 7.97 -10.88
CA ALA A 343 -13.99 8.45 -11.43
C ALA A 343 -14.39 9.78 -10.81
N LEU A 344 -14.27 9.88 -9.49
CA LEU A 344 -14.42 11.14 -8.80
C LEU A 344 -13.40 12.13 -9.38
N LYS A 345 -12.10 11.80 -9.44
CA LYS A 345 -11.00 12.67 -9.95
C LYS A 345 -11.28 13.27 -11.32
N LEU A 346 -11.98 12.58 -12.21
CA LEU A 346 -12.42 13.10 -13.50
C LEU A 346 -13.44 14.22 -13.42
N THR A 347 -14.41 14.13 -12.51
CA THR A 347 -15.46 15.16 -12.34
C THR A 347 -14.95 16.46 -11.68
N ALA A 348 -13.64 16.58 -11.41
CA ALA A 348 -13.08 17.83 -10.88
C ALA A 348 -13.17 18.90 -11.94
N LYS A 349 -13.56 20.08 -11.47
CA LYS A 349 -13.31 21.31 -12.20
C LYS A 349 -11.82 21.42 -12.54
N ASN A 350 -11.49 22.02 -13.69
CA ASN A 350 -10.12 22.30 -14.05
C ASN A 350 -9.45 23.06 -12.90
N LYS A 351 -8.24 22.64 -12.50
CA LYS A 351 -7.58 23.19 -11.32
C LYS A 351 -7.32 24.69 -11.46
N THR A 352 -6.89 25.15 -12.63
CA THR A 352 -6.59 26.56 -12.91
C THR A 352 -7.87 27.41 -12.77
N GLU A 353 -8.98 26.91 -13.30
CA GLU A 353 -10.27 27.58 -13.21
C GLU A 353 -10.77 27.62 -11.76
N ALA A 354 -10.65 26.52 -11.02
CA ALA A 354 -10.99 26.47 -9.59
C ALA A 354 -10.07 27.37 -8.73
N ASP A 355 -8.79 27.50 -9.08
CA ASP A 355 -7.84 28.39 -8.41
C ASP A 355 -8.16 29.87 -8.68
N ASN A 356 -8.61 30.22 -9.89
CA ASN A 356 -9.02 31.59 -10.23
C ASN A 356 -10.34 31.95 -9.54
N ASP A 357 -11.38 31.11 -9.68
CA ASP A 357 -12.67 31.32 -8.99
C ASP A 357 -12.50 31.49 -7.47
N LEU A 358 -11.58 30.74 -6.87
CA LEU A 358 -11.28 30.81 -5.44
C LEU A 358 -10.67 32.16 -5.05
N VAL A 359 -9.65 32.62 -5.78
CA VAL A 359 -8.93 33.87 -5.44
C VAL A 359 -9.75 35.11 -5.81
N ASP A 360 -10.55 35.04 -6.87
CA ASP A 360 -11.37 36.16 -7.35
C ASP A 360 -12.67 36.34 -6.53
N ASP A 361 -13.06 35.33 -5.74
CA ASP A 361 -14.21 35.42 -4.84
C ASP A 361 -13.85 36.19 -3.55
N HIS A 362 -14.23 37.45 -3.47
CA HIS A 362 -14.04 38.28 -2.27
C HIS A 362 -15.23 38.25 -1.29
N ASP A 363 -16.20 37.35 -1.48
CA ASP A 363 -17.30 37.14 -0.54
C ASP A 363 -16.90 36.13 0.56
N TYR A 364 -16.46 36.65 1.70
CA TYR A 364 -16.09 35.83 2.85
C TYR A 364 -17.29 35.62 3.78
N PRO A 365 -17.45 34.41 4.34
CA PRO A 365 -18.47 34.15 5.35
C PRO A 365 -18.39 35.12 6.53
N LYS A 366 -19.53 35.75 6.87
CA LYS A 366 -19.63 36.77 7.94
C LYS A 366 -19.12 36.33 9.31
N PHE A 367 -19.03 35.04 9.58
CA PHE A 367 -18.50 34.54 10.86
C PHE A 367 -16.96 34.58 10.94
N ALA A 368 -16.27 34.87 9.84
CA ALA A 368 -14.81 34.97 9.73
C ALA A 368 -14.38 36.20 8.90
N ASP A 369 -14.94 37.36 9.23
CA ASP A 369 -14.82 38.61 8.46
C ASP A 369 -13.80 39.61 9.02
N ARG A 370 -13.09 39.28 10.10
CA ARG A 370 -12.06 40.18 10.66
C ARG A 370 -10.89 40.28 9.67
N PRO A 371 -10.26 41.47 9.51
CA PRO A 371 -9.19 41.69 8.53
C PRO A 371 -8.10 40.62 8.57
N TYR A 372 -7.56 40.32 9.75
CA TYR A 372 -6.51 39.31 9.91
C TYR A 372 -6.96 37.87 9.58
N GLN A 373 -8.27 37.56 9.65
CA GLN A 373 -8.80 36.25 9.25
C GLN A 373 -8.89 36.15 7.74
N ILE A 374 -9.32 37.24 7.08
CA ILE A 374 -9.34 37.36 5.62
C ILE A 374 -7.91 37.27 5.07
N ASP A 375 -6.97 38.02 5.64
CA ASP A 375 -5.55 37.97 5.27
C ASP A 375 -4.98 36.56 5.40
N ALA A 376 -5.30 35.87 6.50
CA ALA A 376 -4.89 34.48 6.72
C ALA A 376 -5.50 33.51 5.70
N ILE A 377 -6.77 33.70 5.32
CA ILE A 377 -7.44 32.89 4.28
C ILE A 377 -6.78 33.13 2.92
N ASN A 378 -6.56 34.40 2.55
CA ASN A 378 -5.95 34.78 1.28
C ASN A 378 -4.54 34.21 1.14
N ALA A 379 -3.70 34.34 2.17
CA ALA A 379 -2.37 33.77 2.17
C ALA A 379 -2.38 32.23 2.00
N MET A 380 -3.38 31.54 2.56
CA MET A 380 -3.56 30.11 2.39
C MET A 380 -4.04 29.77 0.97
N GLU A 381 -5.00 30.51 0.42
CA GLU A 381 -5.54 30.32 -0.93
C GLU A 381 -4.46 30.57 -1.99
N ASP A 382 -3.66 31.62 -1.84
CA ASP A 382 -2.50 31.90 -2.70
C ASP A 382 -1.45 30.80 -2.60
N ALA A 383 -1.15 30.30 -1.41
CA ALA A 383 -0.23 29.17 -1.26
C ALA A 383 -0.77 27.90 -1.96
N ILE A 384 -2.08 27.64 -1.86
CA ILE A 384 -2.75 26.51 -2.53
C ILE A 384 -2.71 26.66 -4.05
N LYS A 385 -2.98 27.87 -4.57
CA LYS A 385 -2.88 28.22 -6.00
C LYS A 385 -1.46 28.02 -6.52
N ASN A 386 -0.46 28.43 -5.74
CA ASN A 386 0.96 28.22 -6.01
C ASN A 386 1.44 26.78 -5.77
N GLY A 387 0.53 25.81 -5.59
CA GLY A 387 0.83 24.38 -5.52
C GLY A 387 1.49 23.94 -4.20
N LYS A 388 1.47 24.75 -3.15
CA LYS A 388 2.00 24.36 -1.84
C LYS A 388 1.12 23.26 -1.23
N LYS A 389 1.70 22.05 -1.10
CA LYS A 389 1.01 20.88 -0.54
C LYS A 389 1.04 20.81 1.00
N ARG A 390 1.88 21.63 1.65
CA ARG A 390 2.03 21.72 3.10
C ARG A 390 2.13 23.18 3.49
N ILE A 391 1.21 23.64 4.33
CA ILE A 391 1.12 25.03 4.76
C ILE A 391 0.91 25.05 6.28
N LEU A 392 1.58 25.98 6.96
CA LEU A 392 1.43 26.20 8.39
C LEU A 392 0.87 27.60 8.61
N LEU A 393 -0.31 27.69 9.23
CA LEU A 393 -0.90 28.95 9.67
C LEU A 393 -0.80 29.05 11.18
N ALA A 394 -0.05 30.05 11.66
CA ALA A 394 0.12 30.35 13.06
C ALA A 394 -0.87 31.44 13.49
N MET A 395 -1.66 31.15 14.53
CA MET A 395 -2.66 32.08 15.07
C MET A 395 -2.73 31.95 16.59
N ALA A 396 -2.74 33.09 17.30
CA ALA A 396 -2.87 33.12 18.75
C ALA A 396 -4.20 32.51 19.22
N THR A 397 -4.27 32.08 20.49
CA THR A 397 -5.52 31.56 21.06
C THR A 397 -6.54 32.68 21.26
N GLY A 398 -7.82 32.38 21.05
CA GLY A 398 -8.89 33.39 21.10
C GLY A 398 -9.08 34.22 19.81
N THR A 399 -8.19 34.13 18.81
CA THR A 399 -8.31 34.92 17.56
C THR A 399 -9.27 34.31 16.52
N GLY A 400 -9.94 33.20 16.83
CA GLY A 400 -10.96 32.62 15.95
C GLY A 400 -10.45 31.55 14.97
N LYS A 401 -9.37 30.83 15.31
CA LYS A 401 -8.81 29.71 14.53
C LYS A 401 -9.86 28.78 13.90
N THR A 402 -10.82 28.32 14.70
CA THR A 402 -11.88 27.40 14.23
C THR A 402 -12.76 28.05 13.17
N ARG A 403 -13.14 29.33 13.35
CA ARG A 403 -13.97 30.05 12.38
C ARG A 403 -13.22 30.32 11.08
N THR A 404 -11.95 30.71 11.17
CA THR A 404 -11.05 30.86 10.00
C THR A 404 -10.91 29.55 9.24
N ALA A 405 -10.71 28.43 9.95
CA ALA A 405 -10.63 27.11 9.31
C ALA A 405 -11.95 26.71 8.64
N ILE A 406 -13.10 26.94 9.29
CA ILE A 406 -14.42 26.66 8.71
C ILE A 406 -14.67 27.49 7.45
N SER A 407 -14.27 28.76 7.46
CA SER A 407 -14.37 29.65 6.31
C SER A 407 -13.51 29.15 5.13
N LEU A 408 -12.25 28.79 5.39
CA LEU A 408 -11.38 28.19 4.38
C LEU A 408 -11.94 26.85 3.85
N MET A 409 -12.47 25.99 4.72
CA MET A 409 -13.12 24.74 4.30
C MET A 409 -14.31 25.00 3.36
N TYR A 410 -15.17 25.94 3.73
CA TYR A 410 -16.31 26.36 2.91
C TYR A 410 -15.85 26.84 1.54
N ARG A 411 -14.89 27.76 1.48
CA ARG A 411 -14.39 28.35 0.22
C ARG A 411 -13.75 27.31 -0.69
N LEU A 412 -12.91 26.43 -0.13
CA LEU A 412 -12.31 25.33 -0.89
C LEU A 412 -13.34 24.36 -1.46
N LEU A 413 -14.44 24.11 -0.75
CA LEU A 413 -15.54 23.25 -1.22
C LEU A 413 -16.45 23.95 -2.23
N LYS A 414 -16.79 25.23 -2.00
CA LYS A 414 -17.59 26.10 -2.90
C LYS A 414 -16.98 26.12 -4.29
N HIS A 415 -15.66 26.36 -4.36
CA HIS A 415 -14.91 26.45 -5.62
C HIS A 415 -14.37 25.11 -6.13
N LYS A 416 -14.78 24.01 -5.51
CA LYS A 416 -14.36 22.64 -5.87
C LYS A 416 -12.84 22.43 -5.87
N ARG A 417 -12.10 23.28 -5.15
CA ARG A 417 -10.65 23.20 -4.99
C ARG A 417 -10.24 22.10 -4.01
N ALA A 418 -11.11 21.81 -3.05
CA ALA A 418 -11.12 20.57 -2.29
C ALA A 418 -12.45 19.85 -2.54
N ARG A 419 -12.42 18.51 -2.45
CA ARG A 419 -13.64 17.70 -2.50
C ARG A 419 -14.00 17.07 -1.19
N ARG A 420 -12.97 16.73 -0.43
CA ARG A 420 -13.08 16.10 0.87
C ARG A 420 -12.04 16.71 1.77
N ILE A 421 -12.47 17.12 2.95
CA ILE A 421 -11.61 17.75 3.95
C ILE A 421 -11.66 16.90 5.22
N LEU A 422 -10.48 16.48 5.66
CA LEU A 422 -10.29 15.83 6.95
C LEU A 422 -9.77 16.87 7.94
N TYR A 423 -10.60 17.19 8.92
CA TYR A 423 -10.25 18.08 10.01
C TYR A 423 -9.75 17.27 11.21
N LEU A 424 -8.46 17.42 11.52
CA LEU A 424 -7.81 16.65 12.58
C LEU A 424 -7.74 17.42 13.89
N VAL A 425 -8.17 16.78 14.97
CA VAL A 425 -8.12 17.31 16.34
C VAL A 425 -7.27 16.44 17.25
N ASP A 426 -6.77 17.02 18.33
CA ASP A 426 -6.00 16.26 19.34
C ASP A 426 -6.91 15.32 20.15
N ARG A 427 -8.08 15.81 20.59
CA ARG A 427 -8.97 15.09 21.53
C ARG A 427 -10.43 15.16 21.11
N ASN A 428 -11.22 14.20 21.58
CA ASN A 428 -12.66 14.07 21.25
C ASN A 428 -13.48 15.32 21.61
N SER A 429 -13.17 15.98 22.73
CA SER A 429 -13.87 17.21 23.15
C SER A 429 -13.71 18.35 22.12
N LEU A 430 -12.50 18.54 21.60
CA LEU A 430 -12.22 19.52 20.54
C LEU A 430 -12.90 19.13 19.22
N GLY A 431 -13.00 17.83 18.94
CA GLY A 431 -13.75 17.32 17.79
C GLY A 431 -15.23 17.67 17.86
N ARG A 432 -15.87 17.45 19.02
CA ARG A 432 -17.28 17.83 19.26
C ARG A 432 -17.49 19.34 19.16
N GLN A 433 -16.59 20.15 19.74
CA GLN A 433 -16.65 21.60 19.62
C GLN A 433 -16.58 22.07 18.16
N THR A 434 -15.69 21.46 17.38
CA THR A 434 -15.57 21.77 15.94
C THR A 434 -16.83 21.34 15.19
N ALA A 435 -17.39 20.16 15.48
CA ALA A 435 -18.61 19.68 14.86
C ALA A 435 -19.78 20.63 15.10
N ASN A 436 -19.96 21.07 16.35
CA ASN A 436 -20.98 22.06 16.72
C ASN A 436 -20.75 23.38 15.98
N ALA A 437 -19.50 23.88 15.95
CA ALA A 437 -19.19 25.10 15.21
C ALA A 437 -19.54 24.98 13.71
N ILE A 438 -19.31 23.83 13.05
CA ILE A 438 -19.69 23.63 11.64
C ILE A 438 -21.21 23.60 11.45
N LYS A 439 -21.97 23.07 12.43
CA LYS A 439 -23.44 23.05 12.41
C LYS A 439 -24.04 24.43 12.68
N ASP A 440 -23.40 25.23 13.53
CA ASP A 440 -23.91 26.54 13.95
C ASP A 440 -23.60 27.64 12.92
N ASN A 441 -22.48 27.54 12.21
CA ASN A 441 -22.08 28.52 11.20
C ASN A 441 -22.87 28.32 9.90
N LYS A 442 -23.54 29.39 9.45
CA LYS A 442 -24.45 29.39 8.31
C LYS A 442 -23.92 30.21 7.14
N ILE A 443 -24.33 29.79 5.94
CA ILE A 443 -24.20 30.51 4.68
C ILE A 443 -25.62 30.74 4.17
N GLY A 444 -26.05 32.01 4.14
CA GLY A 444 -27.47 32.32 4.00
C GLY A 444 -28.28 31.70 5.16
N THR A 445 -29.25 30.85 4.83
CA THR A 445 -30.11 30.17 5.82
C THR A 445 -29.64 28.78 6.22
N MET A 446 -28.71 28.18 5.46
CA MET A 446 -28.27 26.80 5.65
C MET A 446 -26.96 26.72 6.43
N SER A 447 -26.81 25.70 7.28
CA SER A 447 -25.53 25.40 7.92
C SER A 447 -24.56 24.72 6.95
N ILE A 448 -23.27 24.88 7.19
CA ILE A 448 -22.22 24.25 6.37
C ILE A 448 -22.33 22.73 6.42
N SER A 449 -22.70 22.15 7.56
CA SER A 449 -22.95 20.71 7.70
C SER A 449 -24.05 20.21 6.76
N SER A 450 -25.09 21.02 6.53
CA SER A 450 -26.21 20.65 5.65
C SER A 450 -25.87 20.83 4.18
N ILE A 451 -25.04 21.82 3.84
CA ILE A 451 -24.62 22.07 2.45
C ILE A 451 -23.66 20.97 1.96
N TYR A 452 -22.73 20.52 2.82
CA TYR A 452 -21.60 19.67 2.40
C TYR A 452 -21.54 18.30 3.08
N GLY A 453 -22.44 18.02 4.03
CA GLY A 453 -22.38 16.81 4.84
C GLY A 453 -21.23 16.85 5.85
N LEU A 454 -21.49 16.36 7.06
CA LEU A 454 -20.51 16.31 8.14
C LEU A 454 -20.50 14.92 8.79
N LYS A 455 -19.32 14.31 8.86
CA LYS A 455 -19.08 13.09 9.63
C LYS A 455 -18.26 13.38 10.87
N GLU A 456 -18.77 12.95 12.01
CA GLU A 456 -18.16 13.13 13.32
C GLU A 456 -17.26 11.93 13.68
N LEU A 457 -16.68 11.98 14.89
CA LEU A 457 -15.61 11.09 15.36
C LEU A 457 -15.93 9.58 15.34
N SER A 458 -17.20 9.19 15.31
CA SER A 458 -17.63 7.79 15.37
C SER A 458 -17.56 7.05 14.04
N ASP A 459 -17.56 7.77 12.91
CA ASP A 459 -17.85 7.19 11.61
C ASP A 459 -16.55 6.82 10.88
N LYS A 460 -16.33 5.52 10.68
CA LYS A 460 -15.06 4.97 10.16
C LYS A 460 -14.92 5.08 8.64
N VAL A 461 -16.03 5.13 7.91
CA VAL A 461 -16.04 5.18 6.44
C VAL A 461 -16.96 6.30 5.98
N PRO A 462 -16.45 7.31 5.25
CA PRO A 462 -17.28 8.37 4.69
C PRO A 462 -18.09 7.85 3.50
N ASP A 463 -19.37 8.19 3.45
CA ASP A 463 -20.22 8.02 2.27
C ASP A 463 -19.85 9.00 1.15
N ALA A 464 -20.31 8.73 -0.09
CA ALA A 464 -19.93 9.49 -1.29
C ALA A 464 -20.33 10.98 -1.22
N SER A 465 -21.42 11.29 -0.50
CA SER A 465 -21.98 12.63 -0.30
C SER A 465 -21.20 13.45 0.73
N THR A 466 -20.60 12.84 1.75
CA THR A 466 -19.86 13.57 2.79
C THR A 466 -18.60 14.23 2.23
N LYS A 467 -18.49 15.55 2.45
CA LYS A 467 -17.31 16.34 2.09
C LYS A 467 -16.46 16.76 3.29
N ILE A 468 -16.99 16.79 4.52
CA ILE A 468 -16.24 17.15 5.73
C ILE A 468 -16.25 15.99 6.73
N GLN A 469 -15.06 15.57 7.18
CA GLN A 469 -14.90 14.55 8.23
C GLN A 469 -14.02 15.10 9.36
N ILE A 470 -14.43 14.86 10.61
CA ILE A 470 -13.64 15.17 11.80
C ILE A 470 -13.08 13.87 12.37
N ALA A 471 -11.77 13.83 12.63
CA ALA A 471 -11.13 12.70 13.28
C ALA A 471 -10.09 13.16 14.32
N THR A 472 -9.82 12.32 15.31
CA THR A 472 -8.63 12.52 16.16
C THR A 472 -7.37 12.07 15.43
N VAL A 473 -6.22 12.62 15.81
CA VAL A 473 -4.91 12.16 15.29
C VAL A 473 -4.74 10.65 15.52
N GLN A 474 -5.21 10.13 16.65
CA GLN A 474 -5.17 8.71 16.99
C GLN A 474 -6.14 7.86 16.14
N GLY A 475 -7.33 8.38 15.83
CA GLY A 475 -8.34 7.71 14.99
C GLY A 475 -8.04 7.76 13.47
N CYS A 476 -7.18 8.69 13.03
CA CYS A 476 -6.88 8.94 11.62
C CYS A 476 -6.18 7.78 10.89
N LYS A 477 -5.57 6.81 11.60
CA LYS A 477 -4.80 5.69 10.99
C LYS A 477 -5.62 4.78 10.05
N ARG A 478 -6.91 5.03 9.86
CA ARG A 478 -7.84 4.19 9.09
C ARG A 478 -8.65 4.93 8.01
N ILE A 479 -8.34 6.20 7.72
CA ILE A 479 -9.15 7.04 6.82
C ILE A 479 -8.33 7.40 5.56
N PRO A 480 -8.61 6.81 4.39
CA PRO A 480 -7.89 7.11 3.15
C PRO A 480 -8.45 8.35 2.43
N VAL A 481 -7.54 9.10 1.79
CA VAL A 481 -7.78 10.13 0.75
C VAL A 481 -8.60 11.36 1.19
N PHE A 482 -7.92 12.34 1.79
CA PHE A 482 -8.48 13.67 2.12
C PHE A 482 -7.45 14.79 1.92
N VAL A 483 -7.92 16.01 1.66
CA VAL A 483 -7.11 17.20 1.96
C VAL A 483 -7.06 17.32 3.48
N ILE A 484 -5.87 17.10 4.05
CA ILE A 484 -5.66 17.14 5.49
C ILE A 484 -5.38 18.59 5.89
N LEU A 485 -6.34 19.22 6.56
CA LEU A 485 -6.10 20.48 7.24
C LEU A 485 -5.62 20.19 8.67
N LYS A 486 -4.32 20.40 8.92
CA LYS A 486 -3.74 20.46 10.26
C LYS A 486 -3.38 21.91 10.57
N LEU A 487 -4.19 22.59 11.38
CA LEU A 487 -3.73 23.82 12.04
C LEU A 487 -2.95 23.42 13.30
N LYS A 488 -1.65 23.69 13.31
CA LYS A 488 -0.79 23.44 14.48
C LYS A 488 -0.87 24.67 15.40
N ILE A 489 -1.28 24.45 16.64
CA ILE A 489 -1.24 25.44 17.71
C ILE A 489 0.22 25.57 18.11
N VAL A 490 0.83 26.74 17.88
CA VAL A 490 2.09 27.11 18.53
C VAL A 490 1.71 28.10 19.64
N ILE A 491 1.89 27.66 20.89
CA ILE A 491 1.89 28.57 22.04
C ILE A 491 3.31 29.10 22.09
N GLY A 492 3.48 30.40 21.84
CA GLY A 492 4.68 31.14 22.19
C GLY A 492 4.56 31.63 23.62
#